data_AF-A0A5D3FAC0-F1
#
_entry.id   AF-A0A5D3FAC0-F1
#
_cell.length_a   1.000
_cell.length_b   1.000
_cell.length_c   1.000
_cell.angle_alpha   90.00
_cell.angle_beta   90.00
_cell.angle_gamma   90.00
#
_symmetry.space_group_name_H-M   'P 1'
#
loop_
_entity.id
_entity.type
_entity.pdbx_description
1 polymer ?
#
loop_
_entity_poly.entity_id
_entity_poly.type
_entity_poly.pdbx_seq_one_letter_code
_entity_poly.pdbx_strand_id
1 'polypeptide(L)'
;MTGGFSPRGAPAGRWTLVRDGHRLEVETARAGWDRTVRLFVDGEPAGDTTTDEMKAELPYGEMNVAVAFDLLGLVDGQAARCDLVAADHGEEGDSGGGRVAFEPGAGTRAARREALARTHPFLYASRHVAAATAKALFPLLGLGVLVRVLLRAVPWPDVPWPDVRVPDVDAPSIPWPDVPWPGLPDLPDVSAPPWLAAVLAAAKFAVPILIAVVVAAREARRRRRTPAPPAEDPPITAPDLPVAPEARAKWDGRGS
;
A
#
# COMPACT_ATOMS: atom_id res chain seq x y z
N MET A 1 25.11 18.06 35.38
CA MET A 1 24.70 18.41 34.00
C MET A 1 24.16 17.12 33.42
N THR A 2 22.90 16.89 33.04
CA THR A 2 21.78 17.73 32.60
C THR A 2 20.49 16.95 32.88
N GLY A 3 19.57 17.50 33.67
CA GLY A 3 18.23 16.93 33.87
C GLY A 3 17.24 18.07 33.82
N GLY A 4 16.38 18.07 32.80
CA GLY A 4 15.27 19.01 32.70
C GLY A 4 15.26 19.83 31.43
N PHE A 5 14.67 19.27 30.37
CA PHE A 5 13.89 20.07 29.43
C PHE A 5 12.56 19.38 29.17
N SER A 6 11.54 19.86 29.88
CA SER A 6 10.18 19.93 29.34
C SER A 6 9.56 21.21 29.89
N PRO A 7 9.17 22.16 29.02
CA PRO A 7 8.14 23.10 29.43
C PRO A 7 6.79 22.78 28.81
N ARG A 8 6.71 22.22 27.59
CA ARG A 8 5.47 21.74 26.94
C ARG A 8 5.77 20.69 25.85
N GLY A 9 6.57 19.68 26.16
CA GLY A 9 6.90 18.60 25.22
C GLY A 9 5.68 17.73 24.95
N ALA A 10 5.34 17.51 23.68
CA ALA A 10 4.42 16.45 23.29
C ALA A 10 4.86 15.13 23.97
N PRO A 11 3.92 14.25 24.38
CA PRO A 11 4.29 13.00 25.03
C PRO A 11 5.32 12.29 24.18
N ALA A 12 6.52 12.11 24.76
CA ALA A 12 7.61 11.41 24.11
C ALA A 12 7.09 10.05 23.67
N GLY A 13 7.21 9.76 22.37
CA GLY A 13 6.84 8.45 21.86
C GLY A 13 7.87 7.46 22.37
N ARG A 14 7.54 6.71 23.43
CA ARG A 14 8.37 5.60 23.88
C ARG A 14 7.93 4.33 23.15
N TRP A 15 8.88 3.59 22.62
CA TRP A 15 8.67 2.32 21.92
C TRP A 15 9.46 1.24 22.63
N THR A 16 8.93 0.03 22.71
CA THR A 16 9.57 -1.07 23.46
C THR A 16 9.65 -2.34 22.63
N LEU A 17 10.77 -3.05 22.73
CA LEU A 17 10.94 -4.36 22.14
C LEU A 17 11.76 -5.23 23.10
N VAL A 18 11.32 -6.45 23.35
CA VAL A 18 12.11 -7.45 24.10
C VAL A 18 12.71 -8.41 23.10
N ARG A 19 14.04 -8.52 23.08
CA ARG A 19 14.77 -9.40 22.17
C ARG A 19 16.06 -9.92 22.81
N ASP A 20 16.34 -11.20 22.63
CA ASP A 20 17.56 -11.86 23.12
C ASP A 20 17.81 -11.64 24.63
N GLY A 21 16.74 -11.52 25.42
CA GLY A 21 16.80 -11.27 26.86
C GLY A 21 16.97 -9.79 27.27
N HIS A 22 17.17 -8.90 26.29
CA HIS A 22 17.32 -7.47 26.51
C HIS A 22 16.02 -6.71 26.20
N ARG A 23 15.74 -5.69 27.00
CA ARG A 23 14.66 -4.73 26.76
C ARG A 23 15.22 -3.50 26.06
N LEU A 24 14.84 -3.34 24.80
CA LEU A 24 15.14 -2.15 24.00
C LEU A 24 14.02 -1.13 24.20
N GLU A 25 14.37 0.11 24.54
CA GLU A 25 13.44 1.23 24.54
C GLU A 25 13.93 2.33 23.59
N VAL A 26 13.03 2.88 22.79
CA VAL A 26 13.33 3.99 21.91
C VAL A 26 12.44 5.16 22.27
N GLU A 27 13.05 6.29 22.61
CA GLU A 27 12.33 7.53 22.88
C GLU A 27 12.46 8.49 21.71
N THR A 28 11.33 9.01 21.24
CA THR A 28 11.28 10.03 20.19
C THR A 28 10.73 11.32 20.78
N ALA A 29 11.46 12.41 20.58
CA ALA A 29 11.09 13.74 21.01
C ALA A 29 11.41 14.79 19.94
N ARG A 30 10.86 15.99 20.12
CA ARG A 30 11.16 17.14 19.26
C ARG A 30 12.12 18.09 19.98
N ALA A 31 13.15 18.54 19.26
CA ALA A 31 14.10 19.55 19.70
C ALA A 31 14.15 20.67 18.64
N GLY A 32 13.30 21.70 18.79
CA GLY A 32 13.20 22.76 17.80
C GLY A 32 12.58 22.29 16.49
N TRP A 33 13.31 22.36 15.38
CA TRP A 33 12.91 21.81 14.08
C TRP A 33 13.34 20.35 13.90
N ASP A 34 14.27 19.90 14.73
CA ASP A 34 14.83 18.56 14.66
C ASP A 34 14.03 17.60 15.53
N ARG A 35 14.21 16.30 15.26
CA ARG A 35 13.70 15.23 16.09
C ARG A 35 14.87 14.45 16.68
N THR A 36 14.78 14.21 17.99
CA THR A 36 15.76 13.44 18.73
C THR A 36 15.23 12.04 18.94
N VAL A 37 16.08 11.06 18.67
CA VAL A 37 15.80 9.65 18.93
C VAL A 37 16.87 9.13 19.89
N ARG A 38 16.43 8.49 20.97
CA ARG A 38 17.32 7.91 21.99
C ARG A 38 17.02 6.43 22.16
N LEU A 39 18.04 5.61 22.11
CA LEU A 39 17.98 4.18 22.35
C LEU A 39 18.47 3.88 23.76
N PHE A 40 17.70 3.07 24.48
CA PHE A 40 18.04 2.51 25.77
C PHE A 40 18.03 0.99 25.69
N VAL A 41 18.98 0.35 26.36
CA VAL A 41 19.09 -1.11 26.49
C VAL A 41 19.06 -1.40 27.99
N ASP A 42 18.02 -2.13 28.43
CA ASP A 42 17.78 -2.44 29.84
C ASP A 42 17.74 -1.20 30.75
N GLY A 43 17.31 -0.07 30.19
CA GLY A 43 17.20 1.22 30.90
C GLY A 43 18.45 2.10 30.82
N GLU A 44 19.58 1.58 30.31
CA GLU A 44 20.81 2.34 30.14
C GLU A 44 20.87 2.98 28.75
N PRO A 45 21.34 4.24 28.62
CA PRO A 45 21.45 4.90 27.32
C PRO A 45 22.50 4.21 26.46
N ALA A 46 22.08 3.70 25.29
CA ALA A 46 22.95 2.99 24.35
C ALA A 46 23.32 3.83 23.12
N GLY A 47 22.54 4.86 22.82
CA GLY A 47 22.87 5.82 21.76
C GLY A 47 21.80 6.88 21.57
N ASP A 48 22.17 7.99 20.97
CA ASP A 48 21.26 9.04 20.58
C ASP A 48 21.61 9.62 19.21
N THR A 49 20.59 10.14 18.51
CA THR A 49 20.75 10.84 17.25
C THR A 49 19.72 11.94 17.12
N THR A 50 20.03 12.94 16.32
CA THR A 50 19.13 14.05 15.98
C THR A 50 19.04 14.15 14.46
N THR A 51 17.82 14.26 13.93
CA THR A 51 17.55 14.29 12.49
C THR A 51 16.49 15.34 12.14
N ASP A 52 16.67 16.00 11.01
CA ASP A 52 15.65 16.80 10.32
C ASP A 52 14.98 16.03 9.17
N GLU A 53 15.52 14.88 8.77
CA GLU A 53 14.99 13.98 7.75
C GLU A 53 13.91 13.04 8.29
N MET A 54 12.97 12.56 7.48
CA MET A 54 11.86 11.67 7.90
C MET A 54 12.28 10.32 8.53
N LYS A 55 13.57 9.98 8.53
CA LYS A 55 14.11 8.75 9.09
C LYS A 55 15.30 9.05 9.99
N ALA A 56 15.49 8.18 10.98
CA ALA A 56 16.69 8.10 11.81
C ALA A 56 17.07 6.65 11.99
N GLU A 57 18.36 6.37 12.05
CA GLU A 57 18.89 5.06 12.36
C GLU A 57 19.87 5.17 13.53
N LEU A 58 19.78 4.23 14.48
CA LEU A 58 20.77 4.06 15.54
C LEU A 58 21.37 2.66 15.47
N PRO A 59 22.70 2.52 15.53
CA PRO A 59 23.34 1.21 15.55
C PRO A 59 23.04 0.45 16.85
N TYR A 60 22.85 -0.86 16.74
CA TYR A 60 22.66 -1.80 17.85
C TYR A 60 23.26 -3.17 17.48
N GLY A 61 24.54 -3.37 17.83
CA GLY A 61 25.29 -4.56 17.41
C GLY A 61 25.39 -4.66 15.88
N GLU A 62 24.97 -5.80 15.33
CA GLU A 62 24.90 -6.06 13.88
C GLU A 62 23.56 -5.60 13.24
N MET A 63 22.72 -4.91 14.01
CA MET A 63 21.41 -4.42 13.59
C MET A 63 21.34 -2.90 13.76
N ASN A 64 20.37 -2.27 13.09
CA ASN A 64 20.03 -0.86 13.26
C ASN A 64 18.59 -0.75 13.79
N VAL A 65 18.38 0.22 14.68
CA VAL A 65 17.06 0.67 15.08
C VAL A 65 16.64 1.76 14.11
N ALA A 66 15.73 1.42 13.20
CA ALA A 66 15.18 2.32 12.19
C ALA A 66 13.90 2.97 12.71
N VAL A 67 13.90 4.30 12.76
CA VAL A 67 12.78 5.11 13.22
C VAL A 67 12.29 5.99 12.08
N ALA A 68 11.02 5.82 11.71
CA ALA A 68 10.38 6.58 10.65
C ALA A 68 9.30 7.51 11.19
N PHE A 69 9.27 8.72 10.66
CA PHE A 69 8.31 9.77 11.00
C PHE A 69 7.37 9.99 9.82
N ASP A 70 6.14 10.40 10.11
CA ASP A 70 5.21 10.91 9.09
C ASP A 70 5.10 12.44 9.20
N LEU A 71 4.31 13.06 8.31
CA LEU A 71 4.14 14.51 8.28
C LEU A 71 3.66 15.10 9.62
N LEU A 72 2.88 14.33 10.39
CA LEU A 72 2.46 14.74 11.74
C LEU A 72 3.61 14.61 12.75
N GLY A 73 4.47 13.61 12.57
CA GLY A 73 5.72 13.42 13.31
C GLY A 73 6.67 14.61 13.23
N LEU A 74 6.63 15.41 12.16
CA LEU A 74 7.39 16.66 12.07
C LEU A 74 6.89 17.72 13.06
N VAL A 75 5.62 17.67 13.44
CA VAL A 75 4.99 18.65 14.34
C VAL A 75 5.06 18.18 15.79
N ASP A 76 4.70 16.92 16.05
CA ASP A 76 4.60 16.36 17.40
C ASP A 76 5.86 15.62 17.87
N GLY A 77 6.83 15.36 16.99
CA GLY A 77 8.04 14.59 17.30
C GLY A 77 7.80 13.10 17.53
N GLN A 78 6.59 12.59 17.28
CA GLN A 78 6.27 11.18 17.44
C GLN A 78 6.64 10.40 16.19
N ALA A 79 7.38 9.31 16.36
CA ALA A 79 7.58 8.36 15.27
C ALA A 79 6.24 7.74 14.83
N ALA A 80 6.16 7.42 13.55
CA ALA A 80 5.07 6.67 12.96
C ALA A 80 5.35 5.15 13.01
N ARG A 81 6.63 4.77 13.01
CA ARG A 81 7.11 3.39 13.00
C ARG A 81 8.51 3.30 13.62
N CYS A 82 8.79 2.21 14.32
CA CYS A 82 10.09 1.87 14.87
C CYS A 82 10.33 0.37 14.66
N ASP A 83 11.42 -0.01 13.99
CA ASP A 83 11.77 -1.40 13.72
C ASP A 83 13.25 -1.65 14.01
N LEU A 84 13.56 -2.86 14.43
CA LEU A 84 14.91 -3.39 14.44
C LEU A 84 15.16 -4.07 13.09
N VAL A 85 16.19 -3.63 12.36
CA VAL A 85 16.52 -4.08 11.00
C VAL A 85 17.98 -4.51 10.92
N ALA A 86 18.34 -5.42 10.01
CA ALA A 86 19.76 -5.76 9.80
C ALA A 86 20.51 -4.55 9.20
N ALA A 87 21.78 -4.36 9.58
CA ALA A 87 22.58 -3.20 9.18
C ALA A 87 22.77 -3.08 7.64
N ASP A 88 22.72 -4.19 6.90
CA ASP A 88 22.92 -4.23 5.44
C ASP A 88 21.63 -4.09 4.62
N HIS A 89 20.47 -3.81 5.23
CA HIS A 89 19.24 -3.63 4.48
C HIS A 89 19.18 -2.26 3.79
N GLY A 90 19.75 -2.20 2.59
CA GLY A 90 19.53 -1.13 1.61
C GLY A 90 18.06 -0.91 1.30
N GLU A 91 17.71 0.33 0.98
CA GLU A 91 16.36 0.89 0.88
C GLU A 91 15.46 0.33 -0.24
N GLU A 92 15.53 -0.92 -0.66
CA GLU A 92 14.64 -1.41 -1.73
C GLU A 92 14.43 -2.92 -1.67
N GLY A 93 13.43 -3.35 -0.88
CA GLY A 93 13.04 -4.76 -0.79
C GLY A 93 12.00 -5.02 0.29
N ASP A 94 10.72 -4.95 -0.09
CA ASP A 94 9.59 -5.48 0.70
C ASP A 94 9.56 -7.02 0.60
N SER A 95 10.61 -7.65 1.12
CA SER A 95 10.75 -9.11 1.11
C SER A 95 11.16 -9.58 2.49
N GLY A 96 10.19 -9.56 3.42
CA GLY A 96 9.96 -10.54 4.51
C GLY A 96 11.08 -10.96 5.46
N GLY A 97 12.31 -10.51 5.30
CA GLY A 97 13.46 -10.91 6.10
C GLY A 97 13.84 -9.83 7.09
N GLY A 98 13.86 -10.17 8.38
CA GLY A 98 14.70 -9.50 9.38
C GLY A 98 14.16 -8.25 10.08
N ARG A 99 12.98 -7.72 9.73
CA ARG A 99 12.40 -6.57 10.46
C ARG A 99 11.58 -7.02 11.66
N VAL A 100 11.92 -6.53 12.85
CA VAL A 100 11.14 -6.76 14.08
C VAL A 100 10.59 -5.42 14.58
N ALA A 101 9.27 -5.28 14.56
CA ALA A 101 8.60 -4.04 14.96
C ALA A 101 8.65 -3.86 16.48
N PHE A 102 8.90 -2.64 16.93
CA PHE A 102 8.73 -2.25 18.32
C PHE A 102 7.24 -2.01 18.63
N GLU A 103 6.85 -2.29 19.87
CA GLU A 103 5.53 -1.93 20.38
C GLU A 103 5.47 -0.42 20.67
N PRO A 104 4.45 0.30 20.17
CA PRO A 104 4.29 1.71 20.46
C PRO A 104 3.78 1.93 21.89
N GLY A 105 4.32 2.95 22.55
CA GLY A 105 3.91 3.34 23.89
C GLY A 105 2.44 3.75 23.96
N ALA A 106 1.81 3.46 25.11
CA ALA A 106 0.41 3.76 25.34
C ALA A 106 0.10 5.25 25.14
N GLY A 107 -1.07 5.55 24.55
CA GLY A 107 -1.51 6.92 24.29
C GLY A 107 -0.86 7.60 23.06
N THR A 108 0.13 6.98 22.42
CA THR A 108 0.71 7.51 21.19
C THR A 108 -0.24 7.38 19.99
N ARG A 109 0.03 8.17 18.94
CA ARG A 109 -0.68 8.05 17.65
C ARG A 109 -0.47 6.69 16.99
N ALA A 110 0.73 6.13 17.10
CA ALA A 110 1.03 4.78 16.63
C ALA A 110 0.22 3.70 17.38
N ALA A 111 0.14 3.76 18.71
CA ALA A 111 -0.65 2.82 19.50
C ALA A 111 -2.15 2.88 19.15
N ARG A 112 -2.71 4.08 18.93
CA ARG A 112 -4.10 4.24 18.45
C ARG A 112 -4.31 3.65 17.06
N ARG A 113 -3.35 3.83 16.16
CA ARG A 113 -3.40 3.27 14.80
C ARG A 113 -3.37 1.75 14.83
N GLU A 114 -2.54 1.16 15.68
CA GLU A 114 -2.46 -0.29 15.86
C GLU A 114 -3.71 -0.86 16.53
N ALA A 115 -4.24 -0.20 17.55
CA ALA A 115 -5.52 -0.57 18.16
C ALA A 115 -6.66 -0.52 17.14
N LEU A 116 -6.72 0.53 16.32
CA LEU A 116 -7.70 0.64 15.23
C LEU A 116 -7.55 -0.50 14.21
N ALA A 117 -6.31 -0.86 13.85
CA ALA A 117 -6.03 -1.97 12.94
C ALA A 117 -6.53 -3.30 13.49
N ARG A 118 -6.34 -3.54 14.80
CA ARG A 118 -6.82 -4.74 15.49
C ARG A 118 -8.34 -4.78 15.57
N THR A 119 -8.99 -3.67 15.91
CA THR A 119 -10.45 -3.61 16.07
C THR A 119 -11.19 -3.63 14.72
N HIS A 120 -10.59 -3.06 13.67
CA HIS A 120 -11.22 -2.92 12.35
C HIS A 120 -10.30 -3.35 11.19
N PRO A 121 -10.05 -4.66 11.04
CA PRO A 121 -9.11 -5.16 10.03
C PRO A 121 -9.54 -4.79 8.60
N PHE A 122 -10.84 -4.76 8.32
CA PHE A 122 -11.36 -4.40 6.99
C PHE A 122 -11.13 -2.93 6.63
N LEU A 123 -11.33 -2.00 7.57
CA LEU A 123 -11.06 -0.58 7.34
C LEU A 123 -9.56 -0.35 7.09
N TYR A 124 -8.72 -1.03 7.86
CA TYR A 124 -7.28 -0.97 7.71
C TYR A 124 -6.82 -1.50 6.35
N ALA A 125 -7.36 -2.64 5.90
CA ALA A 125 -7.08 -3.18 4.57
C ALA A 125 -7.57 -2.25 3.45
N SER A 126 -8.77 -1.67 3.58
CA SER A 126 -9.34 -0.78 2.56
C SER A 126 -8.58 0.53 2.37
N ARG A 127 -7.85 1.02 3.38
CA ARG A 127 -7.12 2.30 3.27
C ARG A 127 -6.07 2.25 2.16
N HIS A 128 -5.45 1.08 1.93
CA HIS A 128 -4.43 0.91 0.91
C HIS A 128 -5.06 0.96 -0.49
N VAL A 129 -6.23 0.34 -0.65
CA VAL A 129 -7.00 0.41 -1.89
C VAL A 129 -7.50 1.83 -2.14
N ALA A 130 -8.02 2.51 -1.10
CA ALA A 130 -8.47 3.88 -1.19
C ALA A 130 -7.33 4.84 -1.56
N ALA A 131 -6.17 4.71 -0.92
CA ALA A 131 -4.99 5.52 -1.23
C ALA A 131 -4.47 5.27 -2.64
N ALA A 132 -4.39 4.01 -3.08
CA ALA A 132 -4.01 3.66 -4.45
C ALA A 132 -5.01 4.22 -5.48
N THR A 133 -6.31 4.11 -5.19
CA THR A 133 -7.38 4.65 -6.04
C THR A 133 -7.31 6.17 -6.13
N ALA A 134 -7.12 6.85 -4.99
CA ALA A 134 -6.96 8.30 -4.96
C ALA A 134 -5.72 8.76 -5.74
N LYS A 135 -4.59 8.04 -5.61
CA LYS A 135 -3.36 8.32 -6.36
C LYS A 135 -3.54 8.19 -7.87
N ALA A 136 -4.40 7.27 -8.32
CA ALA A 136 -4.73 7.12 -9.74
C ALA A 136 -5.75 8.16 -10.24
N LEU A 137 -6.76 8.49 -9.42
CA LEU A 137 -7.81 9.43 -9.80
C LEU A 137 -7.34 10.89 -9.79
N PHE A 138 -6.48 11.27 -8.86
CA PHE A 138 -5.97 12.63 -8.72
C PHE A 138 -5.36 13.20 -10.01
N PRO A 139 -4.41 12.54 -10.70
CA PRO A 139 -3.86 13.04 -11.96
C PRO A 139 -4.91 13.06 -13.08
N LEU A 140 -5.84 12.11 -13.10
CA LEU A 140 -6.90 12.08 -14.11
C LEU A 140 -7.86 13.27 -13.96
N LEU A 141 -8.24 13.59 -12.72
CA LEU A 141 -9.07 14.76 -12.41
C LEU A 141 -8.31 16.06 -12.69
N GLY A 142 -7.04 16.14 -12.29
CA GLY A 142 -6.18 17.29 -12.58
C GLY A 142 -6.03 17.54 -14.08
N LEU A 143 -5.80 16.48 -14.86
CA LEU A 143 -5.74 16.54 -16.32
C LEU A 143 -7.08 16.98 -16.91
N GLY A 144 -8.20 16.44 -16.43
CA GLY A 144 -9.53 16.84 -16.89
C GLY A 144 -9.84 18.32 -16.63
N VAL A 145 -9.48 18.82 -15.45
CA VAL A 145 -9.60 20.25 -15.11
C VAL A 145 -8.68 21.10 -16.00
N LEU A 146 -7.43 20.68 -16.20
CA LEU A 146 -6.47 21.36 -17.06
C LEU A 146 -6.97 21.47 -18.51
N VAL A 147 -7.45 20.35 -19.08
CA VAL A 147 -8.05 20.31 -20.43
C VAL A 147 -9.25 21.26 -20.49
N ARG A 148 -10.14 21.23 -19.49
CA ARG A 148 -11.30 22.12 -19.46
C ARG A 148 -10.91 23.60 -19.42
N VAL A 149 -9.88 23.96 -18.65
CA VAL A 149 -9.35 25.34 -18.58
C VAL A 149 -8.74 25.74 -19.92
N LEU A 150 -7.92 24.87 -20.53
CA LEU A 150 -7.32 25.11 -21.84
C LEU A 150 -8.38 25.28 -22.92
N LEU A 151 -9.39 24.41 -22.99
CA LEU A 151 -10.50 24.52 -23.95
C LEU A 151 -11.30 25.82 -23.79
N ARG A 152 -11.38 26.38 -22.58
CA ARG A 152 -12.01 27.69 -22.34
C ARG A 152 -11.09 28.87 -22.70
N ALA A 153 -9.79 28.69 -22.54
CA ALA A 153 -8.79 29.72 -22.82
C ALA A 153 -8.47 29.83 -24.32
N VAL A 154 -8.70 28.77 -25.10
CA VAL A 154 -8.57 28.79 -26.56
C VAL A 154 -9.73 29.62 -27.13
N PRO A 155 -9.44 30.75 -27.82
CA PRO A 155 -10.45 31.44 -28.60
C PRO A 155 -10.81 30.54 -29.77
N TRP A 156 -11.94 29.85 -29.64
CA TRP A 156 -12.50 29.09 -30.74
C TRP A 156 -12.86 30.11 -31.82
N PRO A 157 -12.31 29.99 -33.04
CA PRO A 157 -12.81 30.80 -34.13
C PRO A 157 -14.30 30.48 -34.28
N ASP A 158 -15.13 31.53 -34.31
CA ASP A 158 -16.50 31.43 -34.81
C ASP A 158 -16.38 31.08 -36.29
N VAL A 159 -16.13 29.81 -36.59
CA VAL A 159 -16.18 29.29 -37.95
C VAL A 159 -17.67 29.25 -38.26
N PRO A 160 -18.18 30.10 -39.17
CA PRO A 160 -19.50 29.90 -39.69
C PRO A 160 -19.47 28.52 -40.35
N TRP A 161 -20.14 27.55 -39.72
CA TRP A 161 -20.41 26.29 -40.38
C TRP A 161 -21.08 26.67 -41.70
N PRO A 162 -20.53 26.24 -42.85
CA PRO A 162 -21.18 26.53 -44.11
C PRO A 162 -22.61 26.04 -43.98
N ASP A 163 -23.56 26.91 -44.32
CA ASP A 163 -24.98 26.61 -44.32
C ASP A 163 -25.21 25.65 -45.49
N VAL A 164 -24.78 24.40 -45.30
CA VAL A 164 -24.91 23.32 -46.28
C VAL A 164 -26.38 22.98 -46.25
N ARG A 165 -27.14 23.64 -47.11
CA ARG A 165 -28.40 23.11 -47.59
C ARG A 165 -28.07 21.79 -48.24
N VAL A 166 -28.17 20.71 -47.45
CA VAL A 166 -28.21 19.36 -47.98
C VAL A 166 -29.35 19.35 -48.97
N PRO A 167 -29.09 19.14 -50.28
CA PRO A 167 -30.15 19.06 -51.25
C PRO A 167 -31.08 17.95 -50.79
N ASP A 168 -32.39 18.24 -50.79
CA ASP A 168 -33.41 17.24 -50.54
C ASP A 168 -33.43 16.33 -51.77
N VAL A 169 -32.59 15.31 -51.75
CA VAL A 169 -32.50 14.31 -52.80
C VAL A 169 -33.43 13.19 -52.39
N ASP A 170 -34.58 13.09 -53.06
CA ASP A 170 -35.43 11.91 -53.00
C ASP A 170 -34.56 10.69 -53.31
N ALA A 171 -34.32 9.85 -52.31
CA ALA A 171 -33.51 8.66 -52.48
C ALA A 171 -34.24 7.73 -53.47
N PRO A 172 -33.65 7.42 -54.64
CA PRO A 172 -34.27 6.47 -55.55
C PRO A 172 -34.30 5.11 -54.85
N SER A 173 -35.45 4.44 -54.88
CA SER A 173 -35.56 3.07 -54.41
C SER A 173 -34.79 2.15 -55.36
N ILE A 174 -33.56 1.81 -54.96
CA ILE A 174 -32.71 0.88 -55.70
C ILE A 174 -33.04 -0.54 -55.20
N PRO A 175 -33.56 -1.44 -56.05
CA PRO A 175 -33.70 -2.85 -55.69
C PRO A 175 -32.30 -3.48 -55.68
N TRP A 176 -31.80 -3.79 -54.49
CA TRP A 176 -30.47 -4.39 -54.33
C TRP A 176 -30.48 -5.86 -54.78
N PRO A 177 -29.63 -6.26 -55.74
CA PRO A 177 -29.38 -7.67 -56.00
C PRO A 177 -28.33 -8.22 -55.03
N ASP A 178 -28.54 -9.44 -54.53
CA ASP A 178 -27.55 -10.17 -53.74
C ASP A 178 -26.37 -10.58 -54.63
N VAL A 179 -25.21 -9.93 -54.45
CA VAL A 179 -23.98 -10.19 -55.21
C VAL A 179 -22.78 -10.37 -54.26
N PRO A 180 -21.92 -11.39 -54.47
CA PRO A 180 -20.77 -11.65 -53.62
C PRO A 180 -19.68 -10.59 -53.83
N TRP A 181 -19.16 -10.03 -52.74
CA TRP A 181 -18.20 -8.92 -52.73
C TRP A 181 -16.91 -9.20 -53.52
N PRO A 182 -16.63 -8.46 -54.60
CA PRO A 182 -15.30 -8.41 -55.22
C PRO A 182 -14.42 -7.36 -54.51
N GLY A 183 -13.10 -7.53 -54.60
CA GLY A 183 -12.09 -6.75 -53.86
C GLY A 183 -12.34 -5.23 -53.84
N LEU A 184 -12.21 -4.65 -52.64
CA LEU A 184 -12.42 -3.23 -52.36
C LEU A 184 -11.58 -2.35 -53.32
N PRO A 185 -12.18 -1.33 -53.99
CA PRO A 185 -11.43 -0.33 -54.72
C PRO A 185 -10.71 0.62 -53.75
N ASP A 186 -9.60 1.21 -54.20
CA ASP A 186 -8.84 2.22 -53.47
C ASP A 186 -9.75 3.36 -52.99
N LEU A 187 -9.89 3.49 -51.66
CA LEU A 187 -10.59 4.60 -51.05
C LEU A 187 -9.83 5.91 -51.32
N PRO A 188 -10.54 7.04 -51.54
CA PRO A 188 -9.90 8.34 -51.68
C PRO A 188 -9.08 8.66 -50.42
N ASP A 189 -7.92 9.30 -50.63
CA ASP A 189 -6.93 9.63 -49.60
C ASP A 189 -7.47 10.72 -48.65
N VAL A 190 -8.41 10.33 -47.79
CA VAL A 190 -8.99 11.22 -46.78
C VAL A 190 -8.00 11.30 -45.63
N SER A 191 -7.13 12.32 -45.67
CA SER A 191 -6.30 12.70 -44.53
C SER A 191 -7.20 12.92 -43.32
N ALA A 192 -7.04 12.08 -42.30
CA ALA A 192 -7.71 12.26 -41.03
C ALA A 192 -7.43 13.69 -40.50
N PRO A 193 -8.46 14.42 -40.01
CA PRO A 193 -8.23 15.71 -39.36
C PRO A 193 -7.15 15.57 -38.28
N PRO A 194 -6.24 16.55 -38.10
CA PRO A 194 -5.11 16.43 -37.18
C PRO A 194 -5.50 16.07 -35.74
N TRP A 195 -6.69 16.50 -35.29
CA TRP A 195 -7.23 16.12 -33.99
C TRP A 195 -7.58 14.63 -33.91
N LEU A 196 -8.07 14.02 -35.00
CA LEU A 196 -8.41 12.60 -35.07
C LEU A 196 -7.14 11.74 -35.10
N ALA A 197 -6.10 12.18 -35.81
CA ALA A 197 -4.77 11.56 -35.76
C ALA A 197 -4.17 11.61 -34.34
N ALA A 198 -4.33 12.72 -33.62
CA ALA A 198 -3.89 12.85 -32.22
C ALA A 198 -4.68 11.91 -31.28
N VAL A 199 -5.99 11.78 -31.48
CA VAL A 199 -6.84 10.85 -30.71
C VAL A 199 -6.47 9.39 -31.00
N LEU A 200 -6.23 9.02 -32.27
CA LEU A 200 -5.80 7.67 -32.65
C LEU A 200 -4.38 7.36 -32.16
N ALA A 201 -3.47 8.33 -32.21
CA ALA A 201 -2.13 8.20 -31.64
C ALA A 201 -2.18 8.02 -30.11
N ALA A 202 -3.09 8.73 -29.42
CA ALA A 202 -3.34 8.57 -28.00
C ALA A 202 -4.01 7.20 -27.67
N ALA A 203 -4.90 6.72 -28.54
CA ALA A 203 -5.59 5.45 -28.37
C ALA A 203 -4.62 4.26 -28.33
N LYS A 204 -3.48 4.33 -29.04
CA LYS A 204 -2.43 3.29 -28.97
C LYS A 204 -1.90 3.09 -27.55
N PHE A 205 -1.93 4.12 -26.71
CA PHE A 205 -1.51 4.06 -25.30
C PHE A 205 -2.64 3.63 -24.36
N ALA A 206 -3.90 3.83 -24.78
CA ALA A 206 -5.07 3.39 -24.02
C ALA A 206 -5.30 1.87 -24.13
N VAL A 207 -4.96 1.26 -25.26
CA VAL A 207 -5.14 -0.18 -25.52
C VAL A 207 -4.44 -1.07 -24.49
N PRO A 208 -3.13 -0.90 -24.16
CA PRO A 208 -2.47 -1.70 -23.14
C PRO A 208 -3.10 -1.59 -21.75
N ILE A 209 -3.57 -0.38 -21.39
CA ILE A 209 -4.23 -0.12 -20.10
C ILE A 209 -5.57 -0.84 -20.04
N LEU A 210 -6.37 -0.77 -21.11
CA LEU A 210 -7.64 -1.49 -21.20
C LEU A 210 -7.46 -3.01 -21.16
N ILE A 211 -6.43 -3.54 -21.82
CA ILE A 211 -6.08 -4.96 -21.75
C ILE A 211 -5.74 -5.36 -20.31
N ALA A 212 -4.90 -4.58 -19.62
CA ALA A 212 -4.54 -4.84 -18.22
C ALA A 212 -5.76 -4.83 -17.29
N VAL A 213 -6.67 -3.86 -17.47
CA VAL A 213 -7.93 -3.77 -16.70
C VAL A 213 -8.83 -4.98 -16.95
N VAL A 214 -8.99 -5.40 -18.21
CA VAL A 214 -9.81 -6.57 -18.57
C VAL A 214 -9.22 -7.86 -18.00
N VAL A 215 -7.90 -8.05 -18.09
CA VAL A 215 -7.20 -9.20 -17.52
C VAL A 215 -7.37 -9.23 -16.00
N ALA A 216 -7.15 -8.11 -15.31
CA ALA A 216 -7.34 -8.00 -13.87
C ALA A 216 -8.79 -8.28 -13.44
N ALA A 217 -9.78 -7.73 -14.17
CA ALA A 217 -11.19 -7.97 -13.89
C ALA A 217 -11.59 -9.43 -14.11
N ARG A 218 -11.04 -10.07 -15.15
CA ARG A 218 -11.26 -11.50 -15.43
C ARG A 218 -10.66 -12.38 -14.35
N GLU A 219 -9.46 -12.07 -13.88
CA GLU A 219 -8.80 -12.80 -12.79
C GLU A 219 -9.53 -12.61 -11.46
N ALA A 220 -9.99 -11.39 -11.15
CA ALA A 220 -10.81 -11.12 -9.97
C ALA A 220 -12.14 -11.90 -10.01
N ARG A 221 -12.79 -12.00 -11.18
CA ARG A 221 -14.00 -12.83 -11.35
C ARG A 221 -13.70 -14.32 -11.24
N ARG A 222 -12.53 -14.78 -11.69
CA ARG A 222 -12.09 -16.18 -11.54
C ARG A 222 -11.92 -16.54 -10.07
N ARG A 223 -11.23 -15.71 -9.29
CA ARG A 223 -11.04 -15.92 -7.84
C ARG A 223 -12.34 -15.93 -7.04
N ARG A 224 -13.36 -15.17 -7.46
CA ARG A 224 -14.69 -15.19 -6.84
C ARG A 224 -15.50 -16.45 -7.16
N ARG A 225 -15.18 -17.17 -8.24
CA ARG A 225 -15.90 -18.37 -8.70
C ARG A 225 -15.26 -19.67 -8.23
N THR A 226 -14.06 -19.62 -7.65
CA THR A 226 -13.47 -20.76 -6.95
C THR A 226 -13.82 -20.62 -5.47
N PRO A 227 -14.74 -21.44 -4.92
CA PRO A 227 -14.93 -21.53 -3.48
C PRO A 227 -13.59 -21.89 -2.83
N ALA A 228 -13.32 -21.35 -1.64
CA ALA A 228 -12.20 -21.81 -0.84
C ALA A 228 -12.29 -23.34 -0.70
N PRO A 229 -11.18 -24.09 -0.83
CA PRO A 229 -11.21 -25.50 -0.50
C PRO A 229 -11.80 -25.64 0.91
N PRO A 230 -12.72 -26.60 1.14
CA PRO A 230 -13.24 -26.83 2.47
C PRO A 230 -12.06 -26.99 3.41
N ALA A 231 -12.10 -26.25 4.53
CA ALA A 231 -11.10 -26.38 5.58
C ALA A 231 -10.97 -27.87 5.88
N GLU A 232 -9.77 -28.40 5.64
CA GLU A 232 -9.42 -29.75 6.02
C GLU A 232 -9.77 -29.89 7.50
N ASP A 233 -10.73 -30.75 7.81
CA ASP A 233 -11.18 -30.99 9.18
C ASP A 233 -9.92 -31.23 10.02
N PRO A 234 -9.76 -30.55 11.18
CA PRO A 234 -8.63 -30.82 12.04
C PRO A 234 -8.60 -32.32 12.33
N PRO A 235 -7.43 -32.98 12.29
CA PRO A 235 -7.34 -34.40 12.55
C PRO A 235 -8.07 -34.68 13.85
N ILE A 236 -9.07 -35.57 13.78
CA ILE A 236 -9.80 -36.06 14.94
C ILE A 236 -8.74 -36.58 15.90
N THR A 237 -8.46 -35.80 16.93
CA THR A 237 -7.64 -36.24 18.05
C THR A 237 -8.35 -37.46 18.62
N ALA A 238 -7.74 -38.63 18.44
CA ALA A 238 -8.24 -39.88 18.95
C ALA A 238 -8.57 -39.71 20.45
N PRO A 239 -9.73 -40.17 20.93
CA PRO A 239 -10.07 -40.06 22.34
C PRO A 239 -9.01 -40.77 23.19
N ASP A 240 -8.59 -40.09 24.26
CA ASP A 240 -7.70 -40.60 25.32
C ASP A 240 -8.07 -42.04 25.67
N LEU A 241 -7.21 -42.98 25.27
CA LEU A 241 -7.25 -44.32 25.82
C LEU A 241 -6.75 -44.23 27.27
N PRO A 242 -7.47 -44.80 28.24
CA PRO A 242 -7.05 -44.77 29.63
C PRO A 242 -5.70 -45.48 29.81
N VAL A 243 -4.75 -44.75 30.39
CA VAL A 243 -3.43 -45.25 30.80
C VAL A 243 -3.62 -46.41 31.77
N ALA A 244 -3.18 -47.60 31.37
CA ALA A 244 -3.14 -48.78 32.23
C ALA A 244 -2.18 -48.54 33.41
N PRO A 245 -2.56 -48.86 34.65
CA PRO A 245 -1.72 -48.62 35.81
C PRO A 245 -0.49 -49.55 35.81
N GLU A 246 0.67 -48.94 36.08
CA GLU A 246 1.97 -49.58 36.25
C GLU A 246 1.92 -50.75 37.25
N ALA A 247 2.26 -51.95 36.76
CA ALA A 247 2.54 -53.09 37.62
C ALA A 247 3.89 -52.90 38.33
N ARG A 248 3.85 -52.33 39.55
CA ARG A 248 4.93 -52.43 40.53
C ARG A 248 5.05 -53.88 41.01
N ALA A 249 5.88 -54.67 40.33
CA ALA A 249 6.33 -55.97 40.82
C ALA A 249 7.36 -55.76 41.94
N LYS A 250 6.87 -55.87 43.16
CA LYS A 250 7.59 -55.90 44.43
C LYS A 250 8.36 -57.21 44.52
N TRP A 251 9.69 -57.17 44.35
CA TRP A 251 10.58 -58.28 44.69
C TRP A 251 11.14 -58.04 46.10
N ASP A 252 10.39 -58.51 47.11
CA ASP A 252 10.91 -58.72 48.46
C ASP A 252 11.24 -60.21 48.61
N GLY A 253 12.49 -60.49 48.96
CA GLY A 253 13.01 -61.84 49.13
C GLY A 253 12.39 -62.62 50.30
N ARG A 254 12.49 -63.95 50.19
CA ARG A 254 12.53 -64.84 51.35
C ARG A 254 13.28 -66.10 50.99
N GLY A 255 14.40 -66.33 51.69
CA GLY A 255 15.11 -67.60 51.65
C GLY A 255 14.43 -68.66 52.52
N SER A 256 14.71 -69.91 52.18
CA SER A 256 15.00 -71.04 53.08
C SER A 256 15.70 -72.09 52.24
#